data_AF-A0A257RTI0-F1
#
_entry.id   AF-A0A257RTI0-F1
#
_cell.length_a   1.000
_cell.length_b   1.000
_cell.length_c   1.000
_cell.angle_alpha   90.00
_cell.angle_beta   90.00
_cell.angle_gamma   90.00
#
_symmetry.space_group_name_H-M   'P 1'
#
loop_
_entity.id
_entity.type
_entity.pdbx_description
1 polymer ?
#
loop_
_entity_poly.entity_id
_entity_poly.type
_entity_poly.pdbx_seq_one_letter_code
_entity_poly.pdbx_strand_id
1 'polypeptide(L)'
;GHDQDPAGGFIRRHVPELAAVAGALVHEPWRLDAGERARLCPYYPARIVIHEEAARAAKAALFARRQLVEAQREADAVQRRHGSRRGRGRGLALARPQRSARANAAPGQLSLDLDPGPDHDQGRPAGG
;
A
#
# COMPACT_ATOMS: atom_id res chain seq x y z
N GLY A 1 -12.96 0.67 3.29
CA GLY A 1 -14.42 0.74 3.49
C GLY A 1 -14.76 0.20 4.86
N HIS A 2 -14.72 -1.14 5.00
CA HIS A 2 -15.04 -1.82 6.25
C HIS A 2 -14.22 -1.35 7.46
N ASP A 3 -12.92 -1.07 7.32
CA ASP A 3 -12.08 -0.64 8.45
C ASP A 3 -12.42 0.77 8.97
N GLN A 4 -12.92 1.63 8.09
CA GLN A 4 -13.22 3.04 8.40
C GLN A 4 -14.69 3.27 8.75
N ASP A 5 -15.58 2.44 8.22
CA ASP A 5 -17.01 2.48 8.49
C ASP A 5 -17.57 1.05 8.62
N PRO A 6 -17.30 0.33 9.73
CA PRO A 6 -17.72 -1.06 9.88
C PRO A 6 -19.24 -1.24 9.80
N ALA A 7 -19.99 -0.26 10.31
CA ALA A 7 -21.46 -0.28 10.34
C ALA A 7 -22.12 0.24 9.05
N GLY A 8 -21.35 0.92 8.19
CA GLY A 8 -21.85 1.47 6.93
C GLY A 8 -22.65 2.77 7.08
N GLY A 9 -22.52 3.47 8.22
CA GLY A 9 -23.31 4.66 8.52
C GLY A 9 -22.96 5.87 7.66
N PHE A 10 -21.72 5.96 7.17
CA PHE A 10 -21.32 6.98 6.20
C PHE A 10 -22.00 6.72 4.86
N ILE A 11 -21.95 5.49 4.35
CA ILE A 11 -22.56 5.13 3.06
C ILE A 11 -24.07 5.42 3.09
N ARG A 12 -24.79 4.99 4.13
CA ARG A 12 -26.24 5.24 4.24
C ARG A 12 -26.62 6.72 4.28
N ARG A 13 -25.75 7.58 4.83
CA ARG A 13 -25.98 9.04 4.85
C ARG A 13 -25.83 9.68 3.48
N HIS A 14 -24.88 9.20 2.68
CA HIS A 14 -24.55 9.79 1.37
C HIS A 14 -25.21 9.08 0.19
N VAL A 15 -25.69 7.86 0.39
CA VAL A 15 -26.33 7.00 -0.62
C VAL A 15 -27.66 6.52 -0.02
N PRO A 16 -28.70 7.37 -0.01
CA PRO A 16 -29.96 7.08 0.66
C PRO A 16 -30.69 5.86 0.07
N GLU A 17 -30.45 5.51 -1.19
CA GLU A 17 -30.97 4.30 -1.83
C GLU A 17 -30.44 2.99 -1.19
N LEU A 18 -29.36 3.08 -0.40
CA LEU A 18 -28.81 1.97 0.37
C LEU A 18 -29.15 2.04 1.87
N ALA A 19 -29.96 3.01 2.31
CA ALA A 19 -30.26 3.22 3.73
C ALA A 19 -30.91 1.99 4.41
N ALA A 20 -31.67 1.18 3.66
CA ALA A 20 -32.31 -0.03 4.16
C ALA A 20 -31.36 -1.24 4.27
N VAL A 21 -30.16 -1.17 3.69
CA VAL A 21 -29.19 -2.27 3.71
C VAL A 21 -28.40 -2.23 5.02
N ALA A 22 -28.61 -3.22 5.88
CA ALA A 22 -28.02 -3.30 7.20
C ALA A 22 -26.57 -3.84 7.21
N GLY A 23 -25.83 -3.46 8.26
CA GLY A 23 -24.47 -3.93 8.53
C GLY A 23 -23.46 -3.64 7.42
N ALA A 24 -22.47 -4.53 7.34
CA ALA A 24 -21.36 -4.45 6.41
C ALA A 24 -21.75 -4.68 4.94
N LEU A 25 -22.94 -5.26 4.67
CA LEU A 25 -23.40 -5.54 3.31
C LEU A 25 -23.65 -4.27 2.48
N VAL A 26 -23.78 -3.11 3.13
CA VAL A 26 -23.90 -1.83 2.43
C VAL A 26 -22.64 -1.48 1.61
N HIS A 27 -21.48 -2.03 1.96
CA HIS A 27 -20.24 -1.87 1.18
C HIS A 27 -20.26 -2.73 -0.09
N GLU A 28 -21.06 -3.80 -0.11
CA GLU A 28 -21.11 -4.78 -1.19
C GLU A 28 -22.57 -5.18 -1.53
N PRO A 29 -23.45 -4.22 -1.88
CA PRO A 29 -24.88 -4.48 -2.08
C PRO A 29 -25.19 -5.46 -3.22
N TRP A 30 -24.23 -5.68 -4.13
CA TRP A 30 -24.31 -6.70 -5.19
C TRP A 30 -24.17 -8.14 -4.68
N ARG A 31 -23.78 -8.36 -3.42
CA ARG A 31 -23.74 -9.70 -2.79
C ARG A 31 -25.07 -10.08 -2.14
N LEU A 32 -26.01 -9.15 -2.02
CA LEU A 32 -27.37 -9.43 -1.58
C LEU A 32 -28.05 -10.37 -2.57
N ASP A 33 -28.90 -11.25 -2.05
CA ASP A 33 -29.76 -12.07 -2.87
C ASP A 33 -30.68 -11.19 -3.74
N ALA A 34 -31.04 -11.66 -4.93
CA ALA A 34 -31.80 -10.87 -5.90
C ALA A 34 -33.12 -10.32 -5.33
N GLY A 35 -33.81 -11.10 -4.51
CA GLY A 35 -35.05 -10.68 -3.84
C GLY A 35 -34.82 -9.61 -2.76
N GLU A 36 -33.75 -9.75 -1.98
CA GLU A 36 -33.38 -8.76 -0.96
C GLU A 36 -32.92 -7.45 -1.60
N ARG A 37 -32.11 -7.53 -2.66
CA ARG A 37 -31.67 -6.35 -3.42
C ARG A 37 -32.85 -5.61 -4.04
N ALA A 38 -33.81 -6.33 -4.64
CA ALA A 38 -35.02 -5.74 -5.19
C ALA A 38 -35.88 -5.06 -4.11
N ARG A 39 -35.86 -5.56 -2.88
CA ARG A 39 -36.62 -4.99 -1.76
C ARG A 39 -35.92 -3.82 -1.08
N LEU A 40 -34.62 -3.93 -0.84
CA LEU A 40 -33.85 -3.01 0.00
C LEU A 40 -33.18 -1.88 -0.79
N CYS A 41 -32.79 -2.13 -2.04
CA CYS A 41 -32.10 -1.16 -2.88
C CYS A 41 -32.39 -1.34 -4.38
N PRO A 42 -33.67 -1.25 -4.81
CA PRO A 42 -34.09 -1.51 -6.18
C PRO A 42 -33.43 -0.58 -7.22
N TYR A 43 -33.12 0.65 -6.81
CA TYR A 43 -32.54 1.67 -7.68
C TYR A 43 -31.02 1.67 -7.71
N TYR A 44 -30.36 0.88 -6.85
CA TYR A 44 -28.91 0.82 -6.82
C TYR A 44 -28.41 0.03 -8.04
N PRO A 45 -27.54 0.61 -8.89
CA PRO A 45 -27.14 -0.01 -10.14
C PRO A 45 -26.36 -1.32 -9.93
N ALA A 46 -26.31 -2.14 -10.97
CA ALA A 46 -25.38 -3.27 -10.98
C ALA A 46 -23.93 -2.77 -11.01
N ARG A 47 -22.99 -3.60 -10.54
CA ARG A 47 -21.56 -3.28 -10.64
C ARG A 47 -21.20 -3.01 -12.11
N ILE A 48 -20.67 -1.83 -12.36
CA ILE A 48 -20.20 -1.41 -13.70
C ILE A 48 -18.97 -2.22 -14.09
N VAL A 49 -18.12 -2.56 -13.12
CA VAL A 49 -16.85 -3.26 -13.34
C VAL A 49 -16.59 -4.29 -12.25
N ILE A 50 -16.03 -5.45 -12.62
CA ILE A 50 -15.51 -6.43 -11.68
C ILE A 50 -14.09 -6.03 -11.30
N HIS A 51 -13.87 -5.67 -10.03
CA HIS A 51 -12.60 -5.10 -9.56
C HIS A 51 -11.38 -5.99 -9.83
N GLU A 52 -11.53 -7.30 -9.73
CA GLU A 52 -10.44 -8.25 -9.97
C GLU A 52 -9.96 -8.22 -11.42
N GLU A 53 -10.90 -8.21 -12.36
CA GLU A 53 -10.61 -8.16 -13.79
C GLU A 53 -10.00 -6.82 -14.17
N ALA A 54 -10.54 -5.72 -13.65
CA ALA A 54 -9.99 -4.39 -13.85
C ALA A 54 -8.58 -4.25 -13.29
N ALA A 55 -8.32 -4.79 -12.09
CA ALA A 55 -6.99 -4.78 -11.50
C ALA A 55 -6.00 -5.61 -12.33
N ARG A 56 -6.42 -6.76 -12.86
CA ARG A 56 -5.59 -7.57 -13.76
C ARG A 56 -5.29 -6.82 -15.06
N ALA A 57 -6.30 -6.22 -15.69
CA ALA A 57 -6.15 -5.44 -16.90
C ALA A 57 -5.22 -4.23 -16.70
N ALA A 58 -5.39 -3.50 -15.59
CA ALA A 58 -4.53 -2.38 -15.23
C ALA A 58 -3.07 -2.81 -15.02
N LYS A 59 -2.84 -3.91 -14.28
CA LYS A 59 -1.50 -4.48 -14.09
C LYS A 59 -0.87 -4.90 -15.42
N ALA A 60 -1.64 -5.54 -16.30
CA ALA A 60 -1.17 -5.95 -17.62
C ALA A 60 -0.79 -4.73 -18.47
N ALA A 61 -1.61 -3.67 -18.48
CA ALA A 61 -1.32 -2.44 -19.19
C ALA A 61 -0.04 -1.75 -18.68
N LEU A 62 0.14 -1.67 -17.35
CA LEU A 62 1.36 -1.14 -16.75
C LEU A 62 2.59 -1.99 -17.10
N PHE A 63 2.46 -3.32 -17.04
CA PHE A 63 3.54 -4.24 -17.42
C PHE A 63 3.93 -4.05 -18.88
N ALA A 64 2.97 -4.02 -19.81
CA ALA A 64 3.21 -3.79 -21.22
C ALA A 64 3.96 -2.47 -21.47
N ARG A 65 3.59 -1.38 -20.78
CA ARG A 65 4.32 -0.11 -20.87
C ARG A 65 5.77 -0.20 -20.38
N ARG A 66 6.04 -0.99 -19.34
CA ARG A 66 7.41 -1.22 -18.83
C ARG A 66 8.28 -2.03 -19.80
N GLN A 67 7.67 -2.85 -20.66
CA GLN A 67 8.39 -3.64 -21.66
C GLN A 67 8.78 -2.84 -22.91
N LEU A 68 8.35 -1.58 -23.03
CA LEU A 68 8.76 -0.72 -24.13
C LEU A 68 10.26 -0.42 -24.04
N VAL A 69 10.95 -0.51 -25.18
CA VAL A 69 12.39 -0.26 -25.28
C VAL A 69 12.76 1.13 -24.76
N GLU A 70 11.94 2.15 -25.04
CA GLU A 70 12.20 3.51 -24.53
C GLU A 70 12.07 3.59 -23.00
N ALA A 71 11.09 2.90 -22.40
CA ALA A 71 10.95 2.84 -20.96
C ALA A 71 12.13 2.12 -20.30
N GLN A 72 12.68 1.08 -20.94
CA GLN A 72 13.89 0.39 -20.49
C GLN A 72 15.13 1.29 -20.57
N ARG A 73 15.33 2.00 -21.69
CA ARG A 73 16.45 2.93 -21.86
C ARG A 73 16.43 4.05 -20.84
N GLU A 74 15.26 4.60 -20.54
CA GLU A 74 15.08 5.62 -19.52
C GLU A 74 15.40 5.07 -18.12
N ALA A 75 14.86 3.89 -17.79
CA ALA A 75 15.16 3.21 -16.53
C ALA A 75 16.66 2.92 -16.38
N ASP A 76 17.34 2.47 -17.43
CA ASP A 76 18.77 2.23 -17.44
C ASP A 76 19.57 3.54 -17.29
N ALA A 77 19.13 4.64 -17.90
CA ALA A 77 19.77 5.94 -17.74
C ALA A 77 19.69 6.42 -16.28
N VAL A 78 18.51 6.30 -15.66
CA VAL A 78 18.31 6.59 -14.22
C VAL A 78 19.19 5.67 -13.37
N GLN A 79 19.21 4.37 -13.67
CA GLN A 79 20.01 3.39 -12.94
C GLN A 79 21.52 3.64 -13.09
N ARG A 80 22.01 4.07 -14.26
CA ARG A 80 23.42 4.45 -14.44
C ARG A 80 23.76 5.71 -13.63
N ARG A 81 22.89 6.71 -13.66
CA ARG A 81 23.09 7.98 -12.96
C ARG A 81 23.06 7.84 -11.44
N HIS A 82 22.21 6.95 -10.91
CA HIS A 82 21.95 6.82 -9.47
C HIS A 82 22.34 5.46 -8.87
N GLY A 83 22.83 4.52 -9.67
CA GLY A 83 23.12 3.14 -9.28
C GLY A 83 24.42 2.91 -8.51
N SER A 84 25.00 3.95 -7.91
CA SER A 84 26.30 3.90 -7.19
C SER A 84 26.32 2.93 -5.99
N ARG A 85 25.16 2.43 -5.54
CA ARG A 85 25.06 1.44 -4.45
C ARG A 85 25.23 -0.03 -4.87
N ARG A 86 25.37 -0.37 -6.16
CA ARG A 86 25.49 -1.77 -6.61
C ARG A 86 26.93 -2.30 -6.77
N GLY A 87 27.96 -1.50 -6.53
CA GLY A 87 29.35 -1.84 -6.89
C GLY A 87 30.26 -2.40 -5.78
N ARG A 88 29.84 -2.47 -4.51
CA ARG A 88 30.72 -2.93 -3.41
C ARG A 88 30.07 -4.07 -2.63
N GLY A 89 30.24 -5.30 -3.12
CA GLY A 89 30.02 -6.51 -2.34
C GLY A 89 29.17 -7.60 -3.01
N ARG A 90 29.74 -8.30 -4.00
CA ARG A 90 29.60 -9.75 -4.22
C ARG A 90 30.44 -10.15 -5.44
N GLY A 91 31.76 -10.21 -5.23
CA GLY A 91 32.67 -10.96 -6.07
C GLY A 91 32.64 -12.42 -5.67
N LEU A 92 32.68 -13.30 -6.67
CA LEU A 92 32.78 -14.74 -6.57
C LEU A 92 34.09 -15.15 -5.88
N ALA A 93 34.05 -16.30 -5.18
CA ALA A 93 35.16 -17.11 -4.64
C ALA A 93 35.76 -16.73 -3.26
N LEU A 94 35.41 -17.53 -2.23
CA LEU A 94 36.30 -18.49 -1.57
C LEU A 94 35.49 -19.36 -0.57
N ALA A 95 35.87 -20.63 -0.48
CA ALA A 95 35.19 -21.71 0.23
C ALA A 95 34.75 -21.37 1.67
N ARG A 96 33.52 -21.75 2.05
CA ARG A 96 33.04 -21.73 3.45
C ARG A 96 33.32 -23.09 4.10
N PRO A 97 34.22 -23.21 5.10
CA PRO A 97 34.19 -24.36 5.98
C PRO A 97 32.99 -24.22 6.94
N GLN A 98 32.20 -25.28 7.03
CA GLN A 98 31.13 -25.43 8.01
C GLN A 98 31.73 -25.51 9.42
N ARG A 99 31.41 -24.56 10.31
CA ARG A 99 31.56 -24.76 11.77
C ARG A 99 30.33 -24.23 12.52
N SER A 100 29.49 -25.19 12.87
CA SER A 100 28.78 -25.40 14.14
C SER A 100 28.30 -24.17 14.94
N ALA A 101 26.97 -24.09 15.05
CA ALA A 101 26.14 -23.67 16.17
C ALA A 101 26.81 -22.95 17.36
N ARG A 102 26.40 -21.70 17.56
CA ARG A 102 26.07 -21.15 18.88
C ARG A 102 25.13 -19.93 18.75
N ALA A 103 23.92 -20.14 19.26
CA ALA A 103 23.01 -19.25 19.98
C ALA A 103 23.17 -17.71 19.88
N ASN A 104 22.04 -17.09 19.48
CA ASN A 104 21.36 -15.97 20.14
C ASN A 104 22.01 -14.56 20.10
N ALA A 105 21.47 -13.68 19.25
CA ALA A 105 21.10 -12.29 19.55
C ALA A 105 20.51 -11.64 18.28
N ALA A 106 19.30 -11.12 18.37
CA ALA A 106 18.61 -10.41 17.28
C ALA A 106 19.31 -9.08 16.95
N PRO A 107 19.54 -8.72 15.68
CA PRO A 107 19.96 -7.37 15.33
C PRO A 107 18.78 -6.55 14.79
N GLY A 108 18.40 -5.54 15.58
CA GLY A 108 18.16 -4.16 15.16
C GLY A 108 17.36 -3.90 13.88
N GLN A 109 16.08 -3.58 14.04
CA GLN A 109 15.34 -2.74 13.10
C GLN A 109 16.01 -1.36 13.02
N LEU A 110 16.27 -0.87 11.81
CA LEU A 110 16.88 0.44 11.55
C LEU A 110 15.93 1.55 12.01
N SER A 111 16.38 2.40 12.95
CA SER A 111 15.73 3.67 13.26
C SER A 111 16.05 4.69 12.15
N LEU A 112 15.04 5.47 11.77
CA LEU A 112 15.17 6.53 10.77
C LEU A 112 15.10 7.86 11.53
N ASP A 113 16.26 8.37 11.91
CA ASP A 113 16.38 9.68 12.56
C ASP A 113 16.16 10.76 11.49
N LEU A 114 14.94 11.27 11.43
CA LEU A 114 14.60 12.47 10.71
C LEU A 114 15.00 13.65 11.59
N ASP A 115 16.14 14.24 11.27
CA ASP A 115 16.73 15.44 11.88
C ASP A 115 15.68 16.57 12.00
N PRO A 116 15.18 16.91 13.20
CA PRO A 116 14.52 18.18 13.40
C PRO A 116 15.61 19.25 13.51
N GLY A 117 15.59 20.20 12.57
CA GLY A 117 16.54 21.32 12.53
C GLY A 117 16.67 22.10 13.84
N PRO A 118 17.72 22.93 13.96
CA PRO A 118 18.31 23.32 15.23
C PRO A 118 17.35 24.07 16.16
N ASP A 119 17.34 23.63 17.41
CA ASP A 119 16.73 24.30 18.55
C ASP A 119 17.20 25.76 18.65
N HIS A 120 16.22 26.66 18.77
CA HIS A 120 16.46 28.04 19.13
C HIS A 120 16.91 28.11 20.60
N ASP A 121 18.21 28.34 20.78
CA ASP A 121 18.80 28.85 22.03
C ASP A 121 18.17 30.20 22.40
N GLN A 122 17.46 30.25 23.52
CA GLN A 122 17.11 31.49 24.21
C GLN A 122 17.43 31.32 25.68
N GLY A 123 18.39 32.13 26.13
CA GLY A 123 19.01 32.06 27.44
C GLY A 123 18.07 32.38 28.61
N ARG A 124 18.49 31.79 29.74
CA ARG A 124 18.32 32.23 31.13
C ARG A 124 17.99 33.74 31.32
N PRO A 125 17.27 34.08 32.40
CA PRO A 125 18.00 34.57 33.58
C PRO A 125 17.47 34.12 34.96
N ALA A 126 18.24 34.56 35.95
CA ALA A 126 18.38 34.17 37.36
C ALA A 126 17.20 34.48 38.33
N GLY A 127 17.31 33.94 39.55
CA GLY A 127 16.59 34.34 40.77
C GLY A 127 15.88 33.14 41.44
N GLY A 128 16.10 32.77 42.70
CA GLY A 128 16.87 33.34 43.82
C GLY A 128 17.01 32.30 44.94
#